data_AF-A0A1A8GT77-F1
#
_entry.id   AF-A0A1A8GT77-F1
#
_cell.length_a   1.000
_cell.length_b   1.000
_cell.length_c   1.000
_cell.angle_alpha   90.00
_cell.angle_beta   90.00
_cell.angle_gamma   90.00
#
_symmetry.space_group_name_H-M   'P 1'
#
loop_
_entity.id
_entity.type
_entity.pdbx_description
1 polymer ?
#
loop_
_entity_poly.entity_id
_entity_poly.type
_entity_poly.pdbx_seq_one_letter_code
_entity_poly.pdbx_strand_id
1 'polypeptide(L)'
;LQTTDENWKSCILNEAAKIIYKLGRLECLCAYWNVNSQMFYKDQWEDVVDLLKAGVCSKDQEVLQYQYIFKPIFASAKMCINPSAEAELKAPKANLQLEVQNIAIEMAKPQYLSMVDVLESVDLMVKNAPFRKFRPNVPVHQNAKLWWKYGYNSIMEGHIRRISQMWSWSNIRRHRETLRSYKNAYKTKLLSQNKPGSDAEQQIQDLEKILDVFNITLARQQAQMEVIRSGQKLAAKKAGAQKQGGGFFSGWFGRKPKKEELELEESLESESSGLDQLMTAEEKEKLYTAIGYSGSSHNLALPKQYIA
;
A
#
# COMPACT_ATOMS: atom_id res chain seq x y z
N LEU A 1 -9.68 8.50 -27.96
CA LEU A 1 -8.77 7.36 -27.71
C LEU A 1 -9.20 6.20 -28.60
N GLN A 2 -8.30 5.60 -29.37
CA GLN A 2 -8.59 4.52 -30.30
C GLN A 2 -7.65 3.34 -30.06
N THR A 3 -8.12 2.11 -30.26
CA THR A 3 -7.27 0.91 -30.26
C THR A 3 -6.61 0.78 -31.62
N THR A 4 -5.32 0.47 -31.63
CA THR A 4 -4.53 0.35 -32.87
C THR A 4 -3.79 -0.97 -32.95
N ASP A 5 -3.26 -1.25 -34.13
CA ASP A 5 -2.23 -2.26 -34.34
C ASP A 5 -0.83 -1.72 -34.00
N GLU A 6 0.20 -2.54 -34.23
CA GLU A 6 1.61 -2.19 -34.02
C GLU A 6 2.08 -1.01 -34.91
N ASN A 7 1.38 -0.79 -36.03
CA ASN A 7 1.65 0.28 -36.99
C ASN A 7 0.80 1.54 -36.75
N TRP A 8 0.13 1.64 -35.59
CA TRP A 8 -0.71 2.76 -35.19
C TRP A 8 -1.93 3.02 -36.10
N LYS A 9 -2.41 1.98 -36.80
CA LYS A 9 -3.66 2.02 -37.57
C LYS A 9 -4.82 1.52 -36.73
N SER A 10 -5.96 2.20 -36.81
CA SER A 10 -7.16 1.85 -36.04
C SER A 10 -7.61 0.43 -36.38
N CYS A 11 -7.75 -0.42 -35.36
CA CYS A 11 -8.23 -1.79 -35.52
C CYS A 11 -9.11 -2.21 -34.34
N ILE A 12 -9.94 -3.24 -34.56
CA ILE A 12 -10.66 -3.91 -33.47
C ILE A 12 -9.66 -4.80 -32.75
N LEU A 13 -9.70 -4.81 -31.41
CA LEU A 13 -8.80 -5.61 -30.61
C LEU A 13 -9.02 -7.09 -30.92
N ASN A 14 -7.95 -7.79 -31.30
CA ASN A 14 -7.97 -9.23 -31.43
C ASN A 14 -7.63 -9.86 -30.07
N GLU A 15 -8.44 -10.79 -29.57
CA GLU A 15 -8.26 -11.43 -28.26
C GLU A 15 -6.93 -12.20 -28.14
N ALA A 16 -6.34 -12.60 -29.27
CA ALA A 16 -5.03 -13.25 -29.33
C ALA A 16 -3.84 -12.28 -29.19
N ALA A 17 -4.07 -10.96 -29.14
CA ALA A 17 -2.99 -9.97 -29.07
C ALA A 17 -2.32 -9.98 -27.68
N LYS A 18 -1.02 -10.31 -27.67
CA LYS A 18 -0.19 -10.28 -26.44
C LYS A 18 0.11 -8.86 -25.96
N ILE A 19 0.04 -7.87 -26.85
CA ILE A 19 0.33 -6.46 -26.56
C ILE A 19 -0.84 -5.61 -27.08
N ILE A 20 -1.27 -4.65 -26.27
CA ILE A 20 -2.39 -3.75 -26.59
C ILE A 20 -1.82 -2.38 -26.97
N TYR A 21 -2.15 -1.89 -28.16
CA TYR A 21 -1.76 -0.56 -28.61
C TYR A 21 -2.95 0.39 -28.58
N LYS A 22 -2.74 1.59 -28.03
CA LYS A 22 -3.75 2.65 -27.96
C LYS A 22 -3.17 3.97 -28.46
N LEU A 23 -3.92 4.63 -29.33
CA LEU A 23 -3.62 5.96 -29.83
C LEU A 23 -4.60 6.98 -29.25
N GLY A 24 -4.08 7.88 -28.43
CA GLY A 24 -4.75 9.08 -27.95
C GLY A 24 -4.41 10.26 -28.85
N ARG A 25 -5.42 11.06 -29.21
CA ARG A 25 -5.23 12.39 -29.76
C ARG A 25 -5.89 13.37 -28.81
N LEU A 26 -5.16 14.41 -28.47
CA LEU A 26 -5.59 15.48 -27.61
C LEU A 26 -5.56 16.75 -28.44
N GLU A 27 -6.71 17.38 -28.57
CA GLU A 27 -6.88 18.61 -29.33
C GLU A 27 -7.29 19.73 -28.38
N CYS A 28 -6.66 20.90 -28.51
CA CYS A 28 -6.94 22.11 -27.75
C CYS A 28 -6.92 21.95 -26.21
N LEU A 29 -6.03 21.14 -25.64
CA LEU A 29 -5.89 21.11 -24.18
C LEU A 29 -5.27 22.42 -23.69
N CYS A 30 -6.01 23.19 -22.92
CA CYS A 30 -5.51 24.40 -22.27
C CYS A 30 -5.79 24.37 -20.77
N ALA A 31 -5.03 25.14 -20.00
CA ALA A 31 -5.38 25.45 -18.62
C ALA A 31 -5.20 26.95 -18.41
N TYR A 32 -6.14 27.54 -17.69
CA TYR A 32 -6.13 28.95 -17.33
C TYR A 32 -6.33 29.13 -15.84
N TRP A 33 -5.83 30.25 -15.32
CA TRP A 33 -6.00 30.67 -13.94
C TRP A 33 -6.35 32.14 -13.91
N ASN A 34 -7.64 32.45 -13.82
CA ASN A 34 -8.13 33.81 -13.77
C ASN A 34 -8.11 34.32 -12.33
N VAL A 35 -7.23 35.28 -12.04
CA VAL A 35 -7.22 35.98 -10.75
C VAL A 35 -8.37 36.99 -10.72
N ASN A 36 -9.14 37.00 -9.62
CA ASN A 36 -10.33 37.84 -9.43
C ASN A 36 -11.43 37.62 -10.49
N SER A 37 -11.67 36.37 -10.87
CA SER A 37 -12.77 36.02 -11.78
C SER A 37 -14.14 36.27 -11.14
N GLN A 38 -15.10 36.69 -11.97
CA GLN A 38 -16.51 36.62 -11.60
C GLN A 38 -16.91 35.16 -11.37
N MET A 39 -17.74 34.92 -10.35
CA MET A 39 -18.19 33.57 -10.00
C MET A 39 -19.60 33.36 -10.56
N PHE A 40 -19.79 32.28 -11.31
CA PHE A 40 -21.05 31.97 -12.00
C PHE A 40 -22.14 31.38 -11.09
N TYR A 41 -21.89 31.17 -9.79
CA TYR A 41 -22.84 30.46 -8.92
C TYR A 41 -24.12 31.24 -8.60
N LYS A 42 -24.15 32.54 -8.87
CA LYS A 42 -25.30 33.42 -8.62
C LYS A 42 -26.19 33.62 -9.85
N ASP A 43 -25.70 33.23 -11.03
CA ASP A 43 -26.37 33.49 -12.30
C ASP A 43 -27.41 32.39 -12.61
N GLN A 44 -28.31 32.67 -13.54
CA GLN A 44 -29.28 31.66 -14.01
C GLN A 44 -28.56 30.57 -14.80
N TRP A 45 -29.09 29.35 -14.77
CA TRP A 45 -28.43 28.19 -15.39
C TRP A 45 -28.17 28.40 -16.90
N GLU A 46 -29.08 29.10 -17.58
CA GLU A 46 -29.03 29.38 -19.03
C GLU A 46 -27.82 30.25 -19.36
N ASP A 47 -27.63 31.33 -18.60
CA ASP A 47 -26.50 32.25 -18.74
C ASP A 47 -25.17 31.54 -18.47
N VAL A 48 -25.11 30.69 -17.44
CA VAL A 48 -23.90 29.92 -17.12
C VAL A 48 -23.52 28.98 -18.26
N VAL A 49 -24.50 28.31 -18.87
CA VAL A 49 -24.25 27.39 -19.99
C VAL A 49 -23.76 28.14 -21.22
N ASP A 50 -24.33 29.30 -21.53
CA ASP A 50 -23.89 30.08 -22.68
C ASP A 50 -22.49 30.68 -22.46
N LEU A 51 -22.16 31.09 -21.23
CA LEU A 51 -20.79 31.47 -20.85
C LEU A 51 -19.80 30.30 -20.97
N LEU A 52 -20.19 29.09 -20.54
CA LEU A 52 -19.35 27.90 -20.67
C LEU A 52 -19.14 27.49 -22.12
N LYS A 53 -20.17 27.58 -22.97
CA LYS A 53 -20.06 27.35 -24.41
C LYS A 53 -19.14 28.38 -25.06
N ALA A 54 -19.26 29.65 -24.69
CA ALA A 54 -18.38 30.72 -25.16
C ALA A 54 -16.91 30.52 -24.72
N GLY A 55 -16.70 29.82 -23.60
CA GLY A 55 -15.38 29.46 -23.10
C GLY A 55 -14.70 28.28 -23.82
N VAL A 56 -15.39 27.57 -24.71
CA VAL A 56 -14.83 26.42 -25.43
C VAL A 56 -13.87 26.93 -26.51
N CYS A 57 -12.57 26.71 -26.29
CA CYS A 57 -11.55 27.04 -27.28
C CYS A 57 -11.61 26.08 -28.47
N SER A 58 -11.56 26.63 -29.68
CA SER A 58 -11.48 25.89 -30.95
C SER A 58 -10.12 26.13 -31.60
N LYS A 59 -9.73 25.29 -32.58
CA LYS A 59 -8.43 25.38 -33.28
C LYS A 59 -8.16 26.78 -33.87
N ASP A 60 -9.22 27.47 -34.27
CA ASP A 60 -9.15 28.75 -34.97
C ASP A 60 -9.54 29.96 -34.10
N GLN A 61 -9.94 29.75 -32.84
CA GLN A 61 -10.44 30.82 -31.97
C GLN A 61 -9.84 30.71 -30.56
N GLU A 62 -8.82 31.53 -30.30
CA GLU A 62 -8.33 31.79 -28.94
C GLU A 62 -9.29 32.73 -28.22
N VAL A 63 -9.74 32.34 -27.02
CA VAL A 63 -10.61 33.16 -26.19
C VAL A 63 -9.75 34.16 -25.42
N LEU A 64 -9.76 35.42 -25.84
CA LEU A 64 -8.87 36.50 -25.34
C LEU A 64 -9.07 36.85 -23.85
N GLN A 65 -10.14 36.39 -23.20
CA GLN A 65 -10.46 36.74 -21.80
C GLN A 65 -9.81 35.82 -20.75
N TYR A 66 -9.17 34.71 -21.15
CA TYR A 66 -8.55 33.79 -20.19
C TYR A 66 -7.07 34.11 -19.95
N GLN A 67 -6.68 34.10 -18.68
CA GLN A 67 -5.28 34.15 -18.27
C GLN A 67 -4.71 32.73 -18.29
N TYR A 68 -4.21 32.30 -19.45
CA TYR A 68 -3.68 30.95 -19.64
C TYR A 68 -2.42 30.69 -18.80
N ILE A 69 -2.34 29.51 -18.18
CA ILE A 69 -1.08 28.94 -17.68
C ILE A 69 -0.33 28.27 -18.85
N PHE A 70 -1.08 27.56 -19.69
CA PHE A 70 -0.59 27.10 -20.98
C PHE A 70 -1.70 27.23 -22.02
N LYS A 71 -1.31 27.76 -23.19
CA LYS A 71 -2.17 27.92 -24.35
C LYS A 71 -2.61 26.55 -24.91
N PRO A 72 -3.66 26.48 -25.74
CA PRO A 72 -4.14 25.22 -26.31
C PRO A 72 -3.02 24.36 -26.92
N ILE A 73 -2.84 23.16 -26.38
CA ILE A 73 -1.82 22.18 -26.76
C ILE A 73 -2.47 21.08 -27.61
N PHE A 74 -1.78 20.71 -28.68
CA PHE A 74 -2.07 19.55 -29.50
C PHE A 74 -1.03 18.46 -29.23
N ALA A 75 -1.53 17.29 -28.83
CA ALA A 75 -0.67 16.16 -28.49
C ALA A 75 -1.22 14.85 -29.05
N SER A 76 -0.31 13.96 -29.45
CA SER A 76 -0.62 12.57 -29.74
C SER A 76 0.08 11.67 -28.73
N ALA A 77 -0.65 10.68 -28.22
CA ALA A 77 -0.20 9.76 -27.19
C ALA A 77 -0.28 8.34 -27.73
N LYS A 78 0.87 7.71 -27.92
CA LYS A 78 1.05 6.33 -28.37
C LYS A 78 1.35 5.46 -27.17
N MET A 79 0.40 4.63 -26.76
CA MET A 79 0.51 3.78 -25.57
C MET A 79 0.57 2.31 -25.96
N CYS A 80 1.59 1.59 -25.47
CA CYS A 80 1.70 0.14 -25.58
C CYS A 80 1.56 -0.47 -24.20
N ILE A 81 0.66 -1.44 -24.03
CA ILE A 81 0.42 -2.14 -22.77
C ILE A 81 0.77 -3.61 -22.98
N ASN A 82 1.66 -4.13 -22.14
CA ASN A 82 2.04 -5.55 -22.12
C ASN A 82 1.47 -6.21 -20.84
N PRO A 83 0.35 -6.95 -20.92
CA PRO A 83 -0.22 -7.67 -19.79
C PRO A 83 0.68 -8.78 -19.24
N SER A 84 1.60 -9.31 -20.06
CA SER A 84 2.51 -10.41 -19.70
C SER A 84 3.85 -9.94 -19.13
N ALA A 85 4.03 -8.64 -18.93
CA ALA A 85 5.29 -8.06 -18.44
C ALA A 85 5.74 -8.64 -17.08
N GLU A 86 4.81 -9.02 -16.21
CA GLU A 86 5.11 -9.60 -14.89
C GLU A 86 5.70 -11.02 -14.99
N ALA A 87 5.40 -11.76 -16.05
CA ALA A 87 5.88 -13.13 -16.26
C ALA A 87 7.22 -13.17 -17.01
N GLU A 88 7.41 -12.27 -17.99
CA GLU A 88 8.59 -12.31 -18.87
C GLU A 88 9.72 -11.35 -18.43
N LEU A 89 9.43 -10.32 -17.61
CA LEU A 89 10.37 -9.32 -17.05
C LEU A 89 11.35 -8.65 -18.05
N LYS A 90 11.12 -8.81 -19.36
CA LYS A 90 11.96 -8.27 -20.45
C LYS A 90 11.51 -6.89 -20.94
N ALA A 91 10.26 -6.51 -20.70
CA ALA A 91 9.66 -5.28 -21.19
C ALA A 91 8.77 -4.63 -20.12
N PRO A 92 8.63 -3.29 -20.12
CA PRO A 92 7.76 -2.60 -19.18
C PRO A 92 6.28 -2.93 -19.42
N LYS A 93 5.48 -2.90 -18.35
CA LYS A 93 4.03 -3.17 -18.40
C LYS A 93 3.27 -2.15 -19.25
N ALA A 94 3.72 -0.90 -19.25
CA ALA A 94 3.18 0.15 -20.09
C ALA A 94 4.33 1.03 -20.61
N ASN A 95 4.28 1.35 -21.91
CA ASN A 95 5.15 2.32 -22.55
C ASN A 95 4.26 3.42 -23.15
N LEU A 96 4.60 4.68 -22.90
CA LEU A 96 3.85 5.84 -23.37
C LEU A 96 4.81 6.77 -24.11
N GLN A 97 4.57 6.95 -25.41
CA GLN A 97 5.23 7.94 -26.24
C GLN A 97 4.28 9.12 -26.46
N LEU A 98 4.72 10.30 -26.06
CA LEU A 98 3.95 11.54 -26.18
C LEU A 98 4.63 12.44 -27.22
N GLU A 99 3.93 12.76 -28.30
CA GLU A 99 4.35 13.73 -29.29
C GLU A 99 3.53 15.00 -29.10
N VAL A 100 4.19 16.11 -28.74
CA VAL A 100 3.54 17.39 -28.48
C VAL A 100 4.11 18.44 -29.43
N GLN A 101 3.25 19.23 -30.07
CA GLN A 101 3.69 20.19 -31.09
C GLN A 101 4.44 21.39 -30.51
N ASN A 102 3.89 22.02 -29.47
CA ASN A 102 4.52 23.13 -28.75
C ASN A 102 3.95 23.23 -27.33
N ILE A 103 4.81 23.46 -26.34
CA ILE A 103 4.41 23.68 -24.95
C ILE A 103 5.07 24.97 -24.49
N ALA A 104 4.25 26.01 -24.33
CA ALA A 104 4.65 27.24 -23.65
C ALA A 104 3.87 27.31 -22.33
N ILE A 105 4.59 27.31 -21.22
CA ILE A 105 4.03 27.50 -19.88
C ILE A 105 4.44 28.90 -19.44
N GLU A 106 3.46 29.75 -19.22
CA GLU A 106 3.64 31.12 -18.76
C GLU A 106 2.81 31.33 -17.51
N MET A 107 3.37 32.04 -16.53
CA MET A 107 2.67 32.33 -15.29
C MET A 107 2.94 33.78 -14.90
N ALA A 108 1.87 34.57 -14.84
CA ALA A 108 1.92 35.92 -14.35
C ALA A 108 2.09 35.95 -12.83
N LYS A 109 2.73 37.01 -12.30
CA LYS A 109 2.94 37.19 -10.85
C LYS A 109 1.65 37.03 -10.01
N PRO A 110 0.49 37.63 -10.39
CA PRO A 110 -0.75 37.45 -9.63
C PRO A 110 -1.23 35.99 -9.61
N GLN A 111 -1.05 35.24 -10.69
CA GLN A 111 -1.44 33.82 -10.77
C GLN A 111 -0.56 32.98 -9.85
N TYR A 112 0.76 33.24 -9.84
CA TYR A 112 1.69 32.55 -8.95
C TYR A 112 1.31 32.75 -7.47
N LEU A 113 1.08 34.00 -7.06
CA LEU A 113 0.68 34.29 -5.67
C LEU A 113 -0.64 33.61 -5.31
N SER A 114 -1.64 33.71 -6.18
CA SER A 114 -2.93 33.04 -5.97
C SER A 114 -2.81 31.52 -5.88
N MET A 115 -1.93 30.91 -6.67
CA MET A 115 -1.66 29.48 -6.62
C MET A 115 -1.01 29.08 -5.28
N VAL A 116 -0.07 29.87 -4.78
CA VAL A 116 0.55 29.65 -3.46
C VAL A 116 -0.50 29.73 -2.35
N ASP A 117 -1.38 30.74 -2.38
CA ASP A 117 -2.46 30.89 -1.38
C ASP A 117 -3.43 29.70 -1.39
N VAL A 118 -3.76 29.17 -2.59
CA VAL A 118 -4.61 27.98 -2.72
C VAL A 118 -3.90 26.75 -2.18
N LEU A 119 -2.61 26.56 -2.47
CA LEU A 119 -1.84 25.43 -1.94
C LEU A 119 -1.76 25.47 -0.41
N GLU A 120 -1.52 26.64 0.19
CA GLU A 120 -1.55 26.82 1.64
C GLU A 120 -2.94 26.52 2.22
N SER A 121 -4.00 27.00 1.56
CA SER A 121 -5.38 26.72 1.97
C SER A 121 -5.70 25.22 1.94
N VAL A 122 -5.25 24.50 0.92
CA VAL A 122 -5.42 23.03 0.82
C VAL A 122 -4.65 22.32 1.92
N ASP A 123 -3.40 22.71 2.19
CA ASP A 123 -2.61 22.15 3.29
C ASP A 123 -3.29 22.37 4.65
N LEU A 124 -3.81 23.57 4.89
CA LEU A 124 -4.61 23.86 6.08
C LEU A 124 -5.88 23.02 6.14
N MET A 125 -6.57 22.79 5.02
CA MET A 125 -7.75 21.92 4.97
C MET A 125 -7.42 20.47 5.33
N VAL A 126 -6.31 19.93 4.84
CA VAL A 126 -5.85 18.56 5.16
C VAL A 126 -5.48 18.45 6.63
N LYS A 127 -4.71 19.42 7.16
CA LYS A 127 -4.35 19.49 8.59
C LYS A 127 -5.59 19.60 9.49
N ASN A 128 -6.62 20.32 9.04
CA ASN A 128 -7.86 20.52 9.79
C ASN A 128 -8.88 19.38 9.63
N ALA A 129 -8.71 18.49 8.63
CA ALA A 129 -9.64 17.39 8.35
C ALA A 129 -9.98 16.51 9.58
N PRO A 130 -9.02 16.01 10.40
CA PRO A 130 -9.33 15.19 11.57
C PRO A 130 -10.08 15.95 12.67
N PHE A 131 -9.89 17.27 12.75
CA PHE A 131 -10.50 18.12 13.76
C PHE A 131 -11.86 18.65 13.33
N ARG A 132 -12.23 18.53 12.05
CA ARG A 132 -13.47 19.08 11.48
C ARG A 132 -14.74 18.64 12.22
N LYS A 133 -14.74 17.43 12.81
CA LYS A 133 -15.85 16.90 13.63
C LYS A 133 -16.21 17.77 14.84
N PHE A 134 -15.29 18.59 15.32
CA PHE A 134 -15.51 19.49 16.46
C PHE A 134 -15.84 20.92 16.04
N ARG A 135 -15.76 21.24 14.74
CA ARG A 135 -15.85 22.61 14.25
C ARG A 135 -17.28 23.16 14.46
N PRO A 136 -17.43 24.33 15.09
CA PRO A 136 -18.74 24.92 15.31
C PRO A 136 -19.26 25.60 14.03
N ASN A 137 -20.57 25.50 13.78
CA ASN A 137 -21.23 26.11 12.61
C ASN A 137 -21.65 27.57 12.86
N VAL A 138 -20.84 28.33 13.59
CA VAL A 138 -21.13 29.74 13.91
C VAL A 138 -19.94 30.62 13.54
N PRO A 139 -20.18 31.90 13.16
CA PRO A 139 -19.08 32.81 12.83
C PRO A 139 -18.13 32.97 14.01
N VAL A 140 -16.84 33.21 13.72
CA VAL A 140 -15.81 33.43 14.75
C VAL A 140 -16.13 34.68 15.58
N HIS A 141 -16.59 35.73 14.90
CA HIS A 141 -17.00 36.96 15.55
C HIS A 141 -18.17 36.68 16.52
N GLN A 142 -18.06 37.20 17.75
CA GLN A 142 -19.01 37.02 18.87
C GLN A 142 -19.07 35.61 19.51
N ASN A 143 -18.47 34.57 18.93
CA ASN A 143 -18.53 33.19 19.45
C ASN A 143 -17.20 32.64 19.97
N ALA A 144 -16.31 33.49 20.49
CA ALA A 144 -14.96 33.13 20.90
C ALA A 144 -14.90 31.89 21.83
N LYS A 145 -15.84 31.75 22.77
CA LYS A 145 -15.90 30.60 23.70
C LYS A 145 -16.11 29.26 23.00
N LEU A 146 -16.94 29.21 21.96
CA LEU A 146 -17.19 27.99 21.19
C LEU A 146 -15.97 27.61 20.35
N TRP A 147 -15.30 28.60 19.78
CA TRP A 147 -14.06 28.40 19.01
C TRP A 147 -12.88 27.99 19.90
N TRP A 148 -12.78 28.51 21.13
CA TRP A 148 -11.82 28.01 22.13
C TRP A 148 -12.11 26.56 22.53
N LYS A 149 -13.38 26.20 22.74
CA LYS A 149 -13.78 24.82 23.02
C LYS A 149 -13.43 23.89 21.86
N TYR A 150 -13.60 24.35 20.63
CA TYR A 150 -13.15 23.64 19.43
C TYR A 150 -11.64 23.36 19.44
N GLY A 151 -10.81 24.37 19.66
CA GLY A 151 -9.36 24.20 19.74
C GLY A 151 -8.94 23.24 20.85
N TYR A 152 -9.52 23.42 22.05
CA TYR A 152 -9.28 22.55 23.19
C TYR A 152 -9.65 21.09 22.90
N ASN A 153 -10.87 20.83 22.42
CA ASN A 153 -11.33 19.47 22.12
C ASN A 153 -10.51 18.82 21.01
N SER A 154 -10.11 19.60 20.00
CA SER A 154 -9.29 19.12 18.88
C SER A 154 -7.95 18.55 19.39
N ILE A 155 -7.26 19.28 20.25
CA ILE A 155 -5.98 18.83 20.84
C ILE A 155 -6.21 17.70 21.85
N MET A 156 -7.21 17.85 22.72
CA MET A 156 -7.48 16.88 23.79
C MET A 156 -7.90 15.53 23.25
N GLU A 157 -8.83 15.46 22.30
CA GLU A 157 -9.28 14.19 21.73
C GLU A 157 -8.31 13.65 20.68
N GLY A 158 -7.70 14.53 19.88
CA GLY A 158 -6.80 14.13 18.80
C GLY A 158 -5.46 13.59 19.29
N HIS A 159 -4.84 14.26 20.26
CA HIS A 159 -3.47 13.97 20.68
C HIS A 159 -3.38 13.41 22.10
N ILE A 160 -4.07 14.02 23.07
CA ILE A 160 -3.78 13.75 24.47
C ILE A 160 -4.55 12.52 24.99
N ARG A 161 -5.87 12.50 24.84
CA ARG A 161 -6.75 11.45 25.39
C ARG A 161 -6.45 10.09 24.78
N ARG A 162 -6.24 10.01 23.45
CA ARG A 162 -5.89 8.75 22.78
C ARG A 162 -4.60 8.16 23.36
N ILE A 163 -3.54 8.96 23.47
CA ILE A 163 -2.24 8.52 23.99
C ILE A 163 -2.38 8.17 25.48
N SER A 164 -2.94 9.06 26.27
CA SER A 164 -3.13 8.85 27.71
C SER A 164 -3.96 7.59 28.01
N GLN A 165 -5.05 7.36 27.28
CA GLN A 165 -5.84 6.14 27.40
C GLN A 165 -5.05 4.91 26.98
N MET A 166 -4.32 4.95 25.86
CA MET A 166 -3.51 3.82 25.39
C MET A 166 -2.43 3.43 26.42
N TRP A 167 -1.80 4.41 27.07
CA TRP A 167 -0.76 4.21 28.07
C TRP A 167 -1.28 4.07 29.51
N SER A 168 -2.60 4.11 29.72
CA SER A 168 -3.16 3.87 31.04
C SER A 168 -2.96 2.42 31.45
N TRP A 169 -2.51 2.19 32.69
CA TRP A 169 -2.27 0.84 33.22
C TRP A 169 -3.50 -0.07 33.11
N SER A 170 -4.70 0.47 33.28
CA SER A 170 -5.96 -0.26 33.12
C SER A 170 -6.16 -0.75 31.69
N ASN A 171 -5.91 0.08 30.67
CA ASN A 171 -6.02 -0.33 29.27
C ASN A 171 -4.88 -1.27 28.86
N ILE A 172 -3.65 -1.02 29.29
CA ILE A 172 -2.52 -1.94 29.05
C ILE A 172 -2.85 -3.32 29.64
N ARG A 173 -3.34 -3.37 30.88
CA ARG A 173 -3.75 -4.60 31.53
C ARG A 173 -4.87 -5.31 30.76
N ARG A 174 -5.95 -4.59 30.43
CA ARG A 174 -7.07 -5.13 29.64
C ARG A 174 -6.58 -5.67 28.29
N HIS A 175 -5.74 -4.92 27.58
CA HIS A 175 -5.20 -5.34 26.29
C HIS A 175 -4.35 -6.62 26.41
N ARG A 176 -3.51 -6.72 27.44
CA ARG A 176 -2.73 -7.94 27.71
C ARG A 176 -3.61 -9.13 28.07
N GLU A 177 -4.68 -8.90 28.83
CA GLU A 177 -5.68 -9.94 29.15
C GLU A 177 -6.39 -10.41 27.87
N THR A 178 -6.85 -9.49 27.02
CA THR A 178 -7.44 -9.79 25.70
C THR A 178 -6.48 -10.60 24.82
N LEU A 179 -5.21 -10.21 24.73
CA LEU A 179 -4.18 -10.93 23.97
C LEU A 179 -3.94 -12.35 24.51
N ARG A 180 -3.88 -12.52 25.83
CA ARG A 180 -3.73 -13.83 26.47
C ARG A 180 -4.94 -14.72 26.16
N SER A 181 -6.15 -14.18 26.31
CA SER A 181 -7.39 -14.88 25.98
C SER A 181 -7.43 -15.29 24.51
N TYR A 182 -7.04 -14.39 23.61
CA TYR A 182 -6.95 -14.69 22.17
C TYR A 182 -5.93 -15.78 21.87
N LYS A 183 -4.71 -15.68 22.42
CA LYS A 183 -3.66 -16.68 22.24
C LYS A 183 -4.12 -18.06 22.73
N ASN A 184 -4.77 -18.11 23.89
CA ASN A 184 -5.28 -19.37 24.45
C ASN A 184 -6.41 -19.95 23.60
N ALA A 185 -7.39 -19.13 23.20
CA ALA A 185 -8.48 -19.58 22.31
C ALA A 185 -7.93 -20.09 20.97
N TYR A 186 -6.96 -19.40 20.39
CA TYR A 186 -6.32 -19.80 19.14
C TYR A 186 -5.49 -21.08 19.30
N LYS A 187 -4.77 -21.27 20.42
CA LYS A 187 -4.10 -22.55 20.72
C LYS A 187 -5.10 -23.71 20.81
N THR A 188 -6.21 -23.52 21.52
CA THR A 188 -7.25 -24.55 21.59
C THR A 188 -7.79 -24.89 20.21
N LYS A 189 -7.96 -23.88 19.33
CA LYS A 189 -8.32 -24.07 17.91
C LYS A 189 -7.26 -24.85 17.12
N LEU A 190 -5.97 -24.66 17.40
CA LEU A 190 -4.88 -25.40 16.76
C LEU A 190 -4.77 -26.86 17.22
N LEU A 191 -5.11 -27.11 18.49
CA LEU A 191 -5.06 -28.44 19.12
C LEU A 191 -6.33 -29.27 18.86
N SER A 192 -7.47 -28.61 18.61
CA SER A 192 -8.74 -29.30 18.34
C SER A 192 -8.71 -29.99 16.97
N GLN A 193 -8.90 -31.32 16.96
CA GLN A 193 -8.98 -32.12 15.72
C GLN A 193 -10.31 -31.98 14.97
N ASN A 194 -11.37 -31.57 15.67
CA ASN A 194 -12.68 -31.27 15.09
C ASN A 194 -12.85 -29.75 14.98
N LYS A 195 -13.77 -29.30 14.11
CA LYS A 195 -14.18 -27.88 14.03
C LYS A 195 -14.40 -27.34 15.45
N PRO A 196 -13.79 -26.20 15.83
CA PRO A 196 -14.06 -25.60 17.12
C PRO A 196 -15.57 -25.42 17.28
N GLY A 197 -16.10 -25.62 18.49
CA GLY A 197 -17.52 -25.36 18.76
C GLY A 197 -17.88 -23.93 18.37
N SER A 198 -19.11 -23.72 17.87
CA SER A 198 -19.58 -22.42 17.35
C SER A 198 -19.28 -21.24 18.30
N ASP A 199 -19.31 -21.48 19.60
CA ASP A 199 -19.05 -20.51 20.66
C ASP A 199 -17.55 -20.07 20.71
N ALA A 200 -16.62 -21.02 20.56
CA ALA A 200 -15.18 -20.71 20.54
C ALA A 200 -14.77 -19.94 19.27
N GLU A 201 -15.44 -20.19 18.15
CA GLU A 201 -15.19 -19.48 16.91
C GLU A 201 -15.75 -18.04 16.95
N GLN A 202 -16.91 -17.84 17.58
CA GLN A 202 -17.45 -16.51 17.87
C GLN A 202 -16.55 -15.72 18.83
N GLN A 203 -16.05 -16.35 19.89
CA GLN A 203 -15.13 -15.70 20.83
C GLN A 203 -13.85 -15.21 20.13
N ILE A 204 -13.29 -16.01 19.23
CA ILE A 204 -12.12 -15.61 18.42
C ILE A 204 -12.47 -14.41 17.54
N GLN A 205 -13.62 -14.43 16.86
CA GLN A 205 -14.06 -13.33 16.00
C GLN A 205 -14.28 -12.03 16.80
N ASP A 206 -14.86 -12.10 17.99
CA ASP A 206 -15.09 -10.93 18.83
C ASP A 206 -13.79 -10.34 19.36
N LEU A 207 -12.80 -11.18 19.67
CA LEU A 207 -11.45 -10.72 20.02
C LEU A 207 -10.73 -10.10 18.81
N GLU A 208 -10.94 -10.61 17.60
CA GLU A 208 -10.37 -10.07 16.35
C GLU A 208 -10.97 -8.72 15.95
N LYS A 209 -12.22 -8.41 16.36
CA LYS A 209 -12.80 -7.07 16.16
C LYS A 209 -12.11 -5.99 17.00
N ILE A 210 -11.49 -6.37 18.12
CA ILE A 210 -10.88 -5.45 19.09
C ILE A 210 -9.38 -5.33 18.86
N LEU A 211 -8.72 -6.41 18.42
CA LEU A 211 -7.27 -6.47 18.22
C LEU A 211 -6.87 -5.97 16.83
N ASP A 212 -5.70 -5.33 16.76
CA ASP A 212 -5.10 -4.90 15.50
C ASP A 212 -4.50 -6.09 14.72
N VAL A 213 -4.42 -5.97 13.40
CA VAL A 213 -3.92 -7.02 12.47
C VAL A 213 -2.51 -7.46 12.85
N PHE A 214 -1.65 -6.52 13.24
CA PHE A 214 -0.30 -6.82 13.72
C PHE A 214 -0.32 -7.73 14.97
N ASN A 215 -1.11 -7.34 15.98
CA ASN A 215 -1.25 -8.07 17.23
C ASN A 215 -1.84 -9.47 17.03
N ILE A 216 -2.82 -9.59 16.14
CA ILE A 216 -3.41 -10.87 15.73
C ILE A 216 -2.35 -11.78 15.12
N THR A 217 -1.58 -11.25 14.16
CA THR A 217 -0.55 -12.01 13.44
C THR A 217 0.54 -12.51 14.39
N LEU A 218 1.02 -11.63 15.27
CA LEU A 218 2.03 -11.95 16.27
C LEU A 218 1.52 -13.01 17.25
N ALA A 219 0.30 -12.86 17.76
CA ALA A 219 -0.28 -13.81 18.70
C ALA A 219 -0.49 -15.20 18.07
N ARG A 220 -0.87 -15.26 16.78
CA ARG A 220 -1.00 -16.52 16.03
C ARG A 220 0.34 -17.22 15.86
N GLN A 221 1.40 -16.48 15.50
CA GLN A 221 2.75 -17.03 15.40
C GLN A 221 3.26 -17.56 16.75
N GLN A 222 3.07 -16.79 17.83
CA GLN A 222 3.44 -17.22 19.18
C GLN A 222 2.67 -18.47 19.60
N ALA A 223 1.36 -18.54 19.34
CA ALA A 223 0.55 -19.70 19.64
C ALA A 223 1.03 -20.95 18.88
N GLN A 224 1.32 -20.82 17.58
CA GLN A 224 1.85 -21.92 16.77
C GLN A 224 3.20 -22.40 17.29
N MET A 225 4.13 -21.48 17.57
CA MET A 225 5.45 -21.80 18.11
C MET A 225 5.35 -22.50 19.48
N GLU A 226 4.47 -22.03 20.37
CA GLU A 226 4.28 -22.63 21.69
C GLU A 226 3.66 -24.04 21.59
N VAL A 227 2.79 -24.32 20.62
CA VAL A 227 2.22 -25.66 20.38
C VAL A 227 3.25 -26.62 19.76
N ILE A 228 4.08 -26.14 18.84
CA ILE A 228 5.16 -26.93 18.24
C ILE A 228 6.20 -27.28 19.31
N ARG A 229 6.61 -26.31 20.13
CA ARG A 229 7.60 -26.50 21.20
C ARG A 229 7.12 -27.44 22.31
N SER A 230 5.82 -27.51 22.58
CA SER A 230 5.25 -28.43 23.57
C SER A 230 5.15 -29.88 23.06
N GLY A 231 5.56 -30.17 21.83
CA GLY A 231 5.49 -31.51 21.23
C GLY A 231 4.07 -31.97 20.91
N GLN A 232 3.07 -31.11 21.06
CA GLN A 232 1.69 -31.42 20.74
C GLN A 232 1.51 -31.33 19.22
N LYS A 233 1.23 -32.47 18.57
CA LYS A 233 0.96 -32.51 17.12
C LYS A 233 -0.22 -31.60 16.83
N LEU A 234 0.00 -30.57 16.02
CA LEU A 234 -1.06 -29.80 15.38
C LEU A 234 -2.03 -30.80 14.77
N ALA A 235 -3.32 -30.61 15.00
CA ALA A 235 -4.34 -31.50 14.48
C ALA A 235 -4.17 -31.65 12.97
N ALA A 236 -3.56 -32.77 12.55
CA ALA A 236 -3.42 -33.10 11.16
C ALA A 236 -4.83 -33.22 10.59
N LYS A 237 -5.19 -32.32 9.65
CA LYS A 237 -6.31 -32.56 8.74
C LYS A 237 -6.21 -34.01 8.29
N LYS A 238 -7.23 -34.83 8.58
CA LYS A 238 -7.26 -36.22 8.11
C LYS A 238 -7.03 -36.23 6.61
N ALA A 239 -5.89 -36.82 6.23
CA ALA A 239 -5.54 -37.15 4.88
C ALA A 239 -6.47 -38.27 4.39
N GLY A 240 -7.17 -37.99 3.29
CA GLY A 240 -7.29 -39.00 2.25
C GLY A 240 -5.97 -39.01 1.49
N ALA A 241 -5.27 -40.13 1.60
CA ALA A 241 -4.18 -40.59 0.74
C ALA A 241 -2.87 -39.77 0.61
N GLN A 242 -1.79 -40.54 0.72
CA GLN A 242 -0.44 -40.34 0.21
C GLN A 242 0.53 -39.40 0.95
N LYS A 243 1.51 -40.07 1.55
CA LYS A 243 2.90 -39.66 1.70
C LYS A 243 3.33 -38.64 0.63
N GLN A 244 3.51 -37.39 1.04
CA GLN A 244 4.56 -36.52 0.53
C GLN A 244 4.79 -35.41 1.55
N GLY A 245 6.01 -35.33 2.06
CA GLY A 245 6.49 -34.18 2.80
C GLY A 245 6.39 -32.95 1.90
N GLY A 246 5.43 -32.09 2.21
CA GLY A 246 5.18 -30.82 1.54
C GLY A 246 4.99 -29.76 2.60
N GLY A 247 6.09 -29.37 3.23
CA GLY A 247 6.15 -28.21 4.13
C GLY A 247 5.85 -26.94 3.35
N PHE A 248 5.19 -26.01 4.04
CA PHE A 248 4.47 -24.82 3.59
C PHE A 248 5.28 -23.74 2.82
N PHE A 249 6.48 -24.07 2.29
CA PHE A 249 7.39 -23.16 1.60
C PHE A 249 7.78 -23.60 0.17
N SER A 250 7.21 -24.68 -0.37
CA SER A 250 7.62 -25.26 -1.68
C SER A 250 7.25 -24.42 -2.92
N GLY A 251 6.67 -23.23 -2.76
CA GLY A 251 6.16 -22.43 -3.87
C GLY A 251 7.14 -21.43 -4.51
N TRP A 252 8.31 -21.15 -3.92
CA TRP A 252 9.08 -19.98 -4.34
C TRP A 252 10.38 -20.19 -5.11
N PHE A 253 11.00 -21.38 -5.11
CA PHE A 253 12.23 -21.58 -5.90
C PHE A 253 12.30 -22.98 -6.51
N GLY A 254 11.82 -23.09 -7.74
CA GLY A 254 11.99 -24.27 -8.58
C GLY A 254 13.27 -24.20 -9.42
N ARG A 255 14.09 -25.25 -9.26
CA ARG A 255 14.73 -26.08 -10.31
C ARG A 255 16.27 -26.02 -10.49
N LYS A 256 16.86 -27.23 -10.37
CA LYS A 256 18.15 -27.79 -10.89
C LYS A 256 19.31 -27.91 -9.86
N PRO A 257 20.31 -28.80 -10.08
CA PRO A 257 20.24 -30.26 -9.90
C PRO A 257 21.34 -30.77 -8.93
N LYS A 258 21.23 -32.05 -8.54
CA LYS A 258 22.16 -32.81 -7.68
C LYS A 258 23.63 -32.81 -8.16
N LYS A 259 24.56 -32.85 -7.20
CA LYS A 259 25.81 -33.63 -7.28
C LYS A 259 26.18 -34.18 -5.90
N GLU A 260 26.50 -35.48 -5.92
CA GLU A 260 27.15 -36.35 -4.90
C GLU A 260 28.55 -35.77 -4.54
N GLU A 261 29.29 -36.11 -3.46
CA GLU A 261 29.34 -37.23 -2.51
C GLU A 261 30.44 -36.95 -1.43
N LEU A 262 30.45 -37.74 -0.32
CA LEU A 262 31.57 -38.09 0.61
C LEU A 262 31.95 -37.10 1.74
N GLU A 263 31.66 -37.37 3.03
CA GLU A 263 32.33 -38.28 4.02
C GLU A 263 33.79 -37.85 4.33
N LEU A 264 34.29 -37.58 5.55
CA LEU A 264 34.14 -38.22 6.87
C LEU A 264 34.50 -37.27 8.04
N GLU A 265 33.86 -37.55 9.19
CA GLU A 265 34.29 -37.51 10.61
C GLU A 265 35.35 -36.50 11.11
N GLU A 266 35.00 -35.72 12.15
CA GLU A 266 35.50 -36.00 13.50
C GLU A 266 34.68 -35.30 14.60
N SER A 267 34.56 -36.03 15.71
CA SER A 267 33.77 -35.79 16.91
C SER A 267 34.19 -34.59 17.75
N LEU A 268 33.24 -33.96 18.46
CA LEU A 268 33.13 -33.90 19.93
C LEU A 268 32.10 -32.84 20.38
N GLU A 269 31.14 -33.30 21.20
CA GLU A 269 30.47 -32.63 22.33
C GLU A 269 29.88 -31.21 22.16
N SER A 270 28.75 -30.79 22.71
CA SER A 270 27.64 -31.35 23.47
C SER A 270 26.60 -30.20 23.58
N GLU A 271 25.33 -30.52 23.85
CA GLU A 271 24.19 -29.58 24.04
C GLU A 271 23.61 -28.88 22.80
N SER A 272 22.73 -29.56 22.07
CA SER A 272 21.94 -28.94 20.99
C SER A 272 20.54 -29.57 20.84
N SER A 273 19.85 -29.82 21.96
CA SER A 273 18.57 -30.53 21.95
C SER A 273 17.34 -29.62 21.72
N GLY A 274 17.31 -28.87 20.63
CA GLY A 274 16.10 -28.11 20.25
C GLY A 274 16.01 -27.71 18.79
N LEU A 275 17.08 -27.17 18.22
CA LEU A 275 17.11 -26.75 16.80
C LEU A 275 17.36 -27.92 15.85
N ASP A 276 18.15 -28.91 16.28
CA ASP A 276 18.49 -30.09 15.45
C ASP A 276 17.30 -31.05 15.25
N GLN A 277 16.25 -30.93 16.07
CA GLN A 277 15.00 -31.66 15.90
C GLN A 277 13.98 -30.94 15.01
N LEU A 278 14.15 -29.63 14.79
CA LEU A 278 13.21 -28.78 14.06
C LEU A 278 13.63 -28.54 12.61
N MET A 279 14.91 -28.73 12.28
CA MET A 279 15.46 -28.44 10.97
C MET A 279 16.44 -29.53 10.55
N THR A 280 16.40 -29.88 9.28
CA THR A 280 17.44 -30.70 8.65
C THR A 280 18.78 -29.96 8.69
N ALA A 281 19.91 -30.65 8.74
CA ALA A 281 21.24 -30.01 8.84
C ALA A 281 21.46 -28.90 7.77
N GLU A 282 20.94 -29.12 6.56
CA GLU A 282 20.97 -28.15 5.46
C GLU A 282 20.13 -26.88 5.71
N GLU A 283 19.02 -26.99 6.44
CA GLU A 283 18.15 -25.86 6.77
C GLU A 283 18.75 -25.00 7.89
N LYS A 284 19.43 -25.65 8.84
CA LYS A 284 20.21 -24.98 9.89
C LYS A 284 21.35 -24.15 9.30
N GLU A 285 22.06 -24.72 8.32
CA GLU A 285 23.15 -24.03 7.62
C GLU A 285 22.66 -22.82 6.80
N LYS A 286 21.51 -22.95 6.13
CA LYS A 286 20.87 -21.83 5.42
C LYS A 286 20.40 -20.73 6.37
N LEU A 287 19.84 -21.10 7.52
CA LEU A 287 19.43 -20.13 8.56
C LEU A 287 20.65 -19.36 9.05
N TYR A 288 21.72 -20.07 9.43
CA TYR A 288 22.99 -19.48 9.86
C TYR A 288 23.58 -18.55 8.82
N THR A 289 23.57 -18.95 7.55
CA THR A 289 24.00 -18.10 6.44
C THR A 289 23.13 -16.84 6.31
N ALA A 290 21.80 -16.96 6.44
CA ALA A 290 20.87 -15.84 6.28
C ALA A 290 20.94 -14.83 7.43
N ILE A 291 21.23 -15.28 8.65
CA ILE A 291 21.44 -14.39 9.81
C ILE A 291 22.90 -13.94 9.95
N GLY A 292 23.78 -14.32 9.01
CA GLY A 292 25.21 -13.99 9.04
C GLY A 292 25.96 -14.61 10.21
N TYR A 293 25.46 -15.71 10.76
CA TYR A 293 26.12 -16.45 11.83
C TYR A 293 27.05 -17.51 11.24
N SER A 294 28.35 -17.33 11.42
CA SER A 294 29.37 -18.36 11.18
C SER A 294 30.01 -18.72 12.52
N GLY A 295 30.19 -20.02 12.81
CA GLY A 295 30.77 -20.47 14.08
C GLY A 295 32.17 -19.92 14.38
N SER A 296 32.84 -19.34 13.38
CA SER A 296 34.01 -18.47 13.57
C SER A 296 33.60 -17.00 13.44
N SER A 297 33.87 -16.23 14.49
CA SER A 297 33.63 -14.80 14.59
C SER A 297 34.57 -14.01 13.68
N HIS A 298 34.22 -13.85 12.41
CA HIS A 298 34.89 -12.90 11.51
C HIS A 298 33.88 -11.92 10.90
N ASN A 299 34.18 -10.62 11.07
CA ASN A 299 33.35 -9.49 10.65
C ASN A 299 32.99 -9.57 9.15
N LEU A 300 31.70 -9.62 8.84
CA LEU A 300 31.12 -9.72 7.49
C LEU A 300 31.00 -8.36 6.76
N ALA A 301 31.72 -7.32 7.20
CA ALA A 301 31.54 -5.97 6.67
C ALA A 301 32.17 -5.74 5.28
N LEU A 302 32.91 -6.70 4.70
CA LEU A 302 33.60 -6.52 3.42
C LEU A 302 33.35 -7.68 2.44
N PRO A 303 33.05 -7.40 1.15
CA PRO A 303 32.86 -8.44 0.14
C PRO A 303 34.15 -9.18 -0.24
N LYS A 304 34.00 -10.44 -0.67
CA LYS A 304 35.08 -11.36 -1.06
C LYS A 304 35.97 -10.91 -2.24
N GLN A 305 35.65 -9.81 -2.92
CA GLN A 305 36.36 -9.32 -4.12
C GLN A 305 36.96 -7.92 -3.93
N TYR A 306 37.15 -7.47 -2.69
CA TYR A 306 37.91 -6.24 -2.47
C TYR A 306 39.40 -6.50 -2.73
N ILE A 307 39.89 -6.01 -3.86
CA ILE A 307 41.33 -5.89 -4.16
C ILE A 307 41.70 -4.45 -3.81
N ALA A 308 42.70 -4.31 -2.93
CA ALA A 308 43.23 -3.02 -2.46
C ALA A 308 43.97 -2.26 -3.57
#